data_AF-A0A5A9XM92-F1
#
_entry.id   AF-A0A5A9XM92-F1
#
_cell.length_a   1.000
_cell.length_b   1.000
_cell.length_c   1.000
_cell.angle_alpha   90.00
_cell.angle_beta   90.00
_cell.angle_gamma   90.00
#
_symmetry.space_group_name_H-M   'P 1'
#
loop_
_entity.id
_entity.type
_entity.pdbx_description
1 polymer ?
#
loop_
_entity_poly.entity_id
_entity_poly.type
_entity_poly.pdbx_seq_one_letter_code
_entity_poly.pdbx_strand_id
1 'polypeptide(L)'
;MLKVYLKDCLPDFVGELERLLLEEDRPELACQVRDMPVDVGRCVIGGGFCAMLCTGLQPSKGWGAGQTTIALAPKQGNILVDVIDGEIIAVEVFCRKDVYERMVQMQYVYAQPGNASESVSWGGGPLAG
;
A
#
# COMPACT_ATOMS: atom_id res chain seq x y z
N MET A 1 -11.19 10.68 -1.82
CA MET A 1 -10.50 9.46 -1.35
C MET A 1 -9.61 9.84 -0.19
N LEU A 2 -9.76 9.21 0.97
CA LEU A 2 -8.81 9.39 2.07
C LEU A 2 -7.45 8.85 1.63
N LYS A 3 -6.45 9.73 1.61
CA LYS A 3 -5.06 9.33 1.35
C LYS A 3 -4.52 8.76 2.65
N VAL A 4 -4.23 7.46 2.65
CA VAL A 4 -3.64 6.77 3.80
C VAL A 4 -2.19 6.48 3.48
N TYR A 5 -1.29 6.71 4.45
CA TYR A 5 0.13 6.41 4.31
C TYR A 5 0.51 5.17 5.11
N LEU A 6 1.63 4.55 4.76
CA LEU A 6 2.10 3.34 5.45
C LEU A 6 2.25 3.57 6.96
N LYS A 7 2.75 4.73 7.38
CA LYS A 7 2.86 5.11 8.80
C LYS A 7 1.52 5.16 9.54
N ASP A 8 0.41 5.39 8.85
CA ASP A 8 -0.93 5.46 9.43
C ASP A 8 -1.55 4.05 9.56
N CYS A 9 -1.21 3.15 8.63
CA CYS A 9 -1.66 1.76 8.64
C CYS A 9 -0.82 0.88 9.58
N LEU A 10 0.50 0.95 9.44
CA LEU A 10 1.48 -0.02 9.94
C LEU A 10 2.71 0.71 10.50
N PRO A 11 2.56 1.51 11.58
CA PRO A 11 3.65 2.35 12.10
C PRO A 11 4.88 1.55 12.53
N ASP A 12 4.70 0.38 13.12
CA ASP A 12 5.82 -0.47 13.58
C ASP A 12 6.57 -1.11 12.39
N PHE A 13 5.85 -1.39 11.30
CA PHE A 13 6.43 -1.95 10.09
C PHE A 13 7.30 -0.94 9.33
N VAL A 14 6.99 0.35 9.41
CA VAL A 14 7.77 1.42 8.76
C VAL A 14 9.24 1.35 9.17
N GLY A 15 9.52 1.33 10.48
CA GLY A 15 10.89 1.31 10.97
C GLY A 15 11.65 0.03 10.60
N GLU A 16 10.96 -1.11 10.55
CA GLU A 16 11.56 -2.36 10.07
C GLU A 16 11.90 -2.27 8.58
N LEU A 17 10.98 -1.78 7.75
CA LEU A 17 11.16 -1.68 6.30
C LEU A 17 12.25 -0.68 5.93
N GLU A 18 12.29 0.48 6.58
CA GLU A 18 13.36 1.48 6.41
C GLU A 18 14.74 0.87 6.73
N ARG A 19 14.86 0.18 7.87
CA ARG A 19 16.11 -0.48 8.27
C ARG A 19 16.55 -1.54 7.24
N LEU A 20 15.62 -2.38 6.79
CA LEU A 20 15.93 -3.44 5.82
C LEU A 20 16.38 -2.88 4.48
N LEU A 21 15.75 -1.80 3.99
CA LEU A 21 16.18 -1.13 2.76
C LEU A 21 17.56 -0.48 2.90
N LEU A 22 17.89 0.07 4.09
CA LEU A 22 19.23 0.57 4.36
C LEU A 22 20.27 -0.55 4.42
N GLU A 23 19.93 -1.71 4.98
CA GLU A 23 20.80 -2.90 5.00
C GLU A 23 21.09 -3.44 3.60
N GLU A 24 20.17 -3.24 2.64
CA GLU A 24 20.32 -3.57 1.22
C GLU A 24 20.96 -2.44 0.38
N ASP A 25 21.52 -1.41 1.01
CA ASP A 25 22.13 -0.24 0.34
C ASP A 25 21.15 0.48 -0.61
N ARG A 26 19.93 0.73 -0.12
CA ARG A 26 18.86 1.47 -0.82
C ARG A 26 18.31 2.65 0.00
N PRO A 27 19.15 3.62 0.38
CA PRO A 27 18.71 4.78 1.17
C PRO A 27 17.61 5.61 0.48
N GLU A 28 17.63 5.68 -0.85
CA GLU A 28 16.62 6.38 -1.66
C GLU A 28 15.22 5.78 -1.54
N LEU A 29 15.12 4.46 -1.35
CA LEU A 29 13.86 3.77 -1.13
C LEU A 29 13.43 3.86 0.33
N ALA A 30 14.39 3.77 1.27
CA ALA A 30 14.11 3.91 2.70
C ALA A 30 13.42 5.25 3.01
N CYS A 31 13.86 6.35 2.39
CA CYS A 31 13.23 7.67 2.56
C CYS A 31 11.76 7.74 2.10
N GLN A 32 11.30 6.83 1.23
CA GLN A 32 9.94 6.81 0.71
C GLN A 32 8.96 6.09 1.65
N VAL A 33 9.45 5.13 2.44
CA VAL A 33 8.62 4.17 3.20
C VAL A 33 7.57 4.88 4.06
N ARG A 34 7.98 5.84 4.87
CA ARG A 34 7.11 6.51 5.84
C ARG A 34 5.91 7.20 5.18
N ASP A 35 6.16 7.90 4.07
CA ASP A 35 5.16 8.69 3.35
C ASP A 35 4.68 8.00 2.06
N MET A 36 4.93 6.69 1.97
CA MET A 36 4.43 5.83 0.90
C MET A 36 2.89 5.76 1.01
N PRO A 37 2.14 6.19 -0.02
CA PRO A 37 0.68 6.04 0.00
C PRO A 37 0.31 4.55 -0.04
N VAL A 38 -0.84 4.21 0.54
CA VAL A 38 -1.39 2.85 0.50
C VAL A 38 -2.82 2.93 -0.04
N ASP A 39 -3.03 2.37 -1.23
CA ASP A 39 -4.36 2.19 -1.82
C ASP A 39 -5.00 0.93 -1.23
N VAL A 40 -5.62 1.11 -0.06
CA VAL A 40 -6.28 0.03 0.70
C VAL A 40 -7.30 -0.74 -0.14
N GLY A 41 -7.99 -0.07 -1.07
CA GLY A 41 -8.96 -0.69 -1.96
C GLY A 41 -8.35 -1.58 -3.05
N ARG A 42 -7.06 -1.38 -3.37
CA ARG A 42 -6.30 -2.21 -4.32
C ARG A 42 -5.38 -3.23 -3.67
N CYS A 43 -5.13 -3.13 -2.36
CA CYS A 43 -4.33 -4.14 -1.66
C CYS A 43 -4.91 -5.54 -1.89
N VAL A 44 -4.05 -6.50 -2.23
CA VAL A 44 -4.47 -7.89 -2.41
C VAL A 44 -4.14 -8.64 -1.13
N ILE A 45 -5.19 -9.04 -0.40
CA ILE A 45 -5.06 -9.84 0.82
C ILE A 45 -5.58 -11.23 0.52
N GLY A 46 -4.76 -12.25 0.75
CA GLY A 46 -5.03 -13.59 0.28
C GLY A 46 -4.46 -14.68 1.16
N GLY A 47 -5.12 -15.84 1.16
CA GLY A 47 -4.60 -17.08 1.74
C GLY A 47 -4.46 -17.11 3.26
N GLY A 48 -4.83 -16.05 3.99
CA GLY A 48 -4.66 -16.00 5.45
C GLY A 48 -3.26 -15.61 5.92
N PHE A 49 -2.30 -15.38 5.00
CA PHE A 49 -0.90 -15.14 5.34
C PHE A 49 -0.21 -14.11 4.44
N CYS A 50 -0.86 -13.64 3.37
CA CYS A 50 -0.27 -12.71 2.40
C CYS A 50 -1.04 -11.39 2.37
N ALA A 51 -0.30 -10.28 2.36
CA ALA A 51 -0.80 -8.95 2.09
C ALA A 51 0.14 -8.23 1.11
N MET A 52 -0.38 -7.87 -0.06
CA MET A 52 0.28 -6.98 -1.02
C MET A 52 -0.23 -5.56 -0.81
N LEU A 53 0.65 -4.68 -0.36
CA LEU A 53 0.40 -3.26 -0.15
C LEU A 53 0.66 -2.53 -1.47
N CYS A 54 -0.39 -2.02 -2.12
CA CYS A 54 -0.26 -1.27 -3.36
C CYS A 54 -0.19 0.21 -3.06
N THR A 55 0.73 0.95 -3.69
CA THR A 55 0.78 2.41 -3.52
C THR A 55 -0.30 3.14 -4.32
N GLY A 56 -0.92 2.44 -5.28
CA GLY A 56 -1.85 3.02 -6.25
C GLY A 56 -1.17 3.97 -7.24
N LEU A 57 0.15 4.12 -7.15
CA LEU A 57 0.94 4.92 -8.08
C LEU A 57 0.93 4.25 -9.44
N GLN A 58 0.74 5.07 -10.47
CA GLN A 58 0.95 4.65 -11.85
C GLN A 58 2.40 4.99 -12.21
N PRO A 59 3.22 4.01 -12.62
CA PRO A 59 4.61 4.26 -12.93
C PRO A 59 4.74 5.31 -14.04
N SER A 60 5.62 6.29 -13.84
CA SER A 60 5.77 7.43 -14.75
C SER A 60 6.17 7.03 -16.18
N LYS A 61 6.92 5.93 -16.34
CA LYS A 61 7.33 5.38 -17.65
C LYS A 61 6.56 4.13 -18.08
N GLY A 62 5.48 3.79 -17.39
CA GLY A 62 4.71 2.58 -17.64
C GLY A 62 5.35 1.32 -17.05
N TRP A 63 4.64 0.21 -17.18
CA TRP A 63 5.04 -1.08 -16.62
C TRP A 63 6.09 -1.77 -17.50
N GLY A 64 7.17 -2.27 -16.89
CA GLY A 64 8.08 -3.26 -17.51
C GLY A 64 9.51 -2.79 -17.82
N ALA A 65 9.78 -1.49 -17.96
CA ALA A 65 11.16 -0.98 -18.07
C ALA A 65 11.61 -0.44 -16.71
N GLY A 66 12.77 -0.90 -16.20
CA GLY A 66 13.28 -0.45 -14.90
C GLY A 66 12.55 -1.01 -13.68
N GLN A 67 11.69 -2.03 -13.86
CA GLN A 67 11.10 -2.77 -12.75
C GLN A 67 12.18 -3.61 -12.07
N THR A 68 12.23 -3.54 -10.74
CA THR A 68 13.08 -4.40 -9.91
C THR A 68 12.29 -4.82 -8.68
N THR A 69 12.39 -6.10 -8.33
CA THR A 69 11.89 -6.62 -7.06
C THR A 69 13.07 -6.85 -6.13
N ILE A 70 13.01 -6.26 -4.94
CA ILE A 70 14.03 -6.39 -3.90
C ILE A 70 13.47 -7.32 -2.83
N ALA A 71 14.10 -8.48 -2.65
CA ALA A 71 13.77 -9.39 -1.57
C ALA A 71 14.57 -8.99 -0.32
N LEU A 72 13.87 -8.63 0.76
CA LEU A 72 14.48 -8.23 2.01
C LEU A 72 14.63 -9.43 2.96
N ALA A 73 15.54 -9.31 3.94
CA ALA A 73 15.79 -10.33 4.95
C ALA A 73 15.25 -9.93 6.35
N PRO A 74 13.92 -9.86 6.56
CA PRO A 74 13.36 -9.58 7.88
C PRO A 74 13.63 -10.71 8.85
N LYS A 75 13.49 -10.42 10.16
CA LYS A 75 13.57 -11.47 11.19
C LYS A 75 12.37 -12.42 11.16
N GLN A 76 11.24 -11.97 10.59
CA GLN A 76 9.99 -12.73 10.51
C GLN A 76 9.34 -12.54 9.15
N GLY A 77 8.83 -13.63 8.59
CA GLY A 77 8.14 -13.64 7.31
C GLY A 77 9.05 -13.37 6.12
N ASN A 78 8.46 -12.92 5.02
CA ASN A 78 9.18 -12.42 3.84
C ASN A 78 8.60 -11.08 3.42
N ILE A 79 9.47 -10.19 2.95
CA ILE A 79 9.07 -8.88 2.42
C ILE A 79 9.71 -8.72 1.04
N LEU A 80 8.90 -8.45 0.02
CA LEU A 80 9.34 -8.08 -1.32
C LEU A 80 8.93 -6.63 -1.57
N VAL A 81 9.85 -5.83 -2.12
CA VAL A 81 9.59 -4.44 -2.50
C VAL A 81 9.72 -4.34 -4.01
N ASP A 82 8.61 -4.03 -4.68
CA ASP A 82 8.60 -3.76 -6.11
C ASP A 82 8.84 -2.29 -6.35
N VAL A 83 9.80 -2.01 -7.24
CA VAL A 83 10.27 -0.67 -7.56
C VAL A 83 10.20 -0.49 -9.07
N ILE A 84 9.73 0.66 -9.51
CA ILE A 84 9.84 1.10 -10.91
C ILE A 84 10.44 2.50 -10.93
N ASP A 85 11.52 2.69 -11.69
CA ASP A 85 12.21 3.99 -11.82
C ASP A 85 12.61 4.64 -10.47
N GLY A 86 12.91 3.82 -9.47
CA GLY A 86 13.29 4.28 -8.13
C GLY A 86 12.10 4.62 -7.22
N GLU A 87 10.86 4.40 -7.65
CA GLU A 87 9.66 4.57 -6.83
C GLU A 87 9.11 3.23 -6.35
N ILE A 88 8.74 3.15 -5.07
CA ILE A 88 8.07 1.96 -4.54
C ILE A 88 6.64 1.89 -5.07
N ILE A 89 6.31 0.81 -5.78
CA ILE A 89 4.98 0.60 -6.38
C ILE A 89 4.14 -0.40 -5.57
N ALA A 90 4.80 -1.38 -4.95
CA ALA A 90 4.14 -2.36 -4.10
C ALA A 90 5.11 -2.92 -3.06
N VAL A 91 4.56 -3.34 -1.93
CA VAL A 91 5.27 -4.09 -0.89
C VAL A 91 4.46 -5.35 -0.61
N GLU A 92 5.00 -6.51 -0.96
CA GLU A 92 4.39 -7.80 -0.64
C GLU A 92 4.94 -8.33 0.68
N VAL A 93 4.04 -8.71 1.59
CA VAL A 93 4.39 -9.24 2.89
C VAL A 93 3.76 -10.62 3.07
N PHE A 94 4.59 -11.61 3.37
CA PHE A 94 4.19 -13.00 3.57
C PHE A 94 4.46 -13.46 5.00
N CYS A 95 3.56 -14.30 5.53
CA CYS A 95 3.69 -14.97 6.81
C CYS A 95 3.89 -14.02 8.00
N ARG A 96 3.28 -12.83 7.93
CA ARG A 96 3.29 -11.81 8.99
C ARG A 96 1.86 -11.52 9.44
N LYS A 97 1.50 -12.11 10.57
CA LYS A 97 0.15 -12.05 11.11
C LYS A 97 -0.24 -10.62 11.52
N ASP A 98 0.70 -9.88 12.11
CA ASP A 98 0.57 -8.47 12.49
C ASP A 98 0.19 -7.59 11.29
N VAL A 99 0.90 -7.73 10.17
CA VAL A 99 0.61 -6.99 8.93
C VAL A 99 -0.70 -7.45 8.31
N TYR A 100 -0.92 -8.77 8.22
CA TYR A 100 -2.12 -9.35 7.64
C TYR A 100 -3.40 -8.89 8.34
N GLU A 101 -3.48 -9.06 9.67
CA GLU A 101 -4.68 -8.72 10.45
C GLU A 101 -5.00 -7.22 10.36
N ARG A 102 -3.97 -6.38 10.42
CA ARG A 102 -4.13 -4.93 10.30
C ARG A 102 -4.65 -4.54 8.92
N MET A 103 -4.14 -5.13 7.85
CA MET A 103 -4.62 -4.83 6.50
C MET A 103 -6.04 -5.33 6.25
N VAL A 104 -6.41 -6.50 6.80
CA VAL A 104 -7.81 -6.97 6.76
C VAL A 104 -8.73 -5.98 7.47
N GLN A 105 -8.33 -5.48 8.64
CA GLN A 105 -9.10 -4.47 9.37
C GLN A 105 -9.25 -3.18 8.54
N MET A 106 -8.16 -2.70 7.92
CA MET A 106 -8.18 -1.50 7.09
C MET A 106 -9.11 -1.66 5.87
N GLN A 107 -9.06 -2.81 5.20
CA GLN A 107 -9.97 -3.09 4.07
C GLN A 107 -11.43 -3.15 4.50
N TYR A 108 -11.71 -3.79 5.65
CA TYR A 108 -13.06 -3.84 6.19
C TYR A 108 -13.60 -2.44 6.48
N VAL A 109 -12.80 -1.56 7.09
CA VAL A 109 -13.18 -0.17 7.37
C VAL A 109 -13.34 0.65 6.09
N TYR A 110 -12.46 0.44 5.10
CA TYR A 110 -12.53 1.12 3.80
C TYR A 110 -13.79 0.73 3.01
N ALA A 111 -14.24 -0.52 3.11
CA ALA A 111 -15.42 -1.02 2.41
C ALA A 111 -16.75 -0.57 3.03
N GLN A 112 -16.76 0.05 4.23
CA GLN A 112 -18.00 0.47 4.87
C GLN A 112 -18.62 1.70 4.18
N PRO A 113 -19.93 1.69 3.90
CA PRO A 113 -20.62 2.74 3.14
C PRO A 113 -20.65 4.12 3.80
N GLY A 114 -20.23 4.26 5.07
CA GLY A 114 -20.12 5.54 5.78
C GLY A 114 -18.79 6.28 5.61
N ASN A 115 -17.79 5.68 4.97
CA ASN A 115 -16.45 6.27 4.78
C ASN A 115 -16.16 6.61 3.30
N ALA A 116 -17.08 6.26 2.41
CA ALA A 116 -17.11 6.76 1.04
C ALA A 116 -17.68 8.19 1.08
N SER A 117 -16.81 9.19 0.99
CA SER A 117 -17.23 10.57 0.72
C SER A 117 -18.19 10.57 -0.48
N GLU A 118 -19.39 11.09 -0.26
CA GLU A 118 -20.51 11.18 -1.20
C GLU A 118 -20.05 11.37 -2.66
N SER A 119 -20.40 10.40 -3.50
CA SER A 119 -20.49 10.64 -4.94
C SER A 119 -21.71 11.53 -5.19
N VAL A 120 -21.43 12.78 -5.56
CA VAL A 120 -22.24 13.71 -6.35
C VAL A 120 -23.63 13.19 -6.73
N SER A 121 -24.66 13.76 -6.12
CA SER A 121 -26.01 13.71 -6.69
C SER A 121 -26.02 14.53 -7.97
N TRP A 122 -26.26 13.88 -9.11
CA TRP A 122 -26.73 14.59 -10.29
C TRP A 122 -28.20 14.91 -10.04
N GLY A 123 -28.47 16.19 -9.79
CA GLY A 123 -29.80 16.71 -9.56
C GLY A 123 -30.71 16.45 -10.76
N GLY A 124 -31.91 15.94 -10.45
CA GLY A 124 -33.08 16.01 -11.32
C GLY A 124 -34.20 16.72 -10.55
N GLY A 125 -34.16 18.05 -10.51
CA GLY A 125 -35.31 18.85 -10.08
C GLY A 125 -36.46 18.74 -11.10
N PRO A 126 -37.71 18.96 -10.69
CA PRO A 126 -38.88 18.69 -11.53
C PRO A 126 -39.06 19.81 -12.57
N LEU A 127 -39.29 19.44 -13.83
CA LEU A 127 -39.88 20.35 -14.81
C LEU A 127 -41.40 20.24 -14.69
N ALA A 128 -42.00 21.33 -14.20
CA ALA A 128 -43.42 21.61 -14.32
C ALA A 128 -43.83 21.70 -15.80
N GLY A 129 -44.99 21.15 -16.11
CA GLY A 129 -45.72 21.28 -17.37
C GLY A 129 -47.18 20.97 -17.13
#